data_AF-Q9SCI8-F1
#
_entry.id   AF-Q9SCI8-F1
#
_cell.length_a   1.000
_cell.length_b   1.000
_cell.length_c   1.000
_cell.angle_alpha   90.00
_cell.angle_beta   90.00
_cell.angle_gamma   90.00
#
_symmetry.space_group_name_H-M   'P 1'
#
loop_
_entity.id
_entity.type
_entity.pdbx_description
1 polymer ?
#
loop_
_entity_poly.entity_id
_entity_poly.type
_entity_poly.pdbx_seq_one_letter_code
_entity_poly.pdbx_strand_id
1 'polypeptide(L)'
;NQDTQSCMDPNVMEAKIVVSSCGHDGPFGATGVKRLKSIGLIDHVPGMKALDMNTVEDAIVRLTREVDLDMIVTGMEVAEIDGAPRMGPTFGAMMISGQKAAHLALKALAQPNVIDGSYVGELSPELVLAAPDS
;
A
#
# COMPACT_ATOMS: atom_id res chain seq x y z
N ASN A 1 -22.29 -22.21 20.19
CA ASN A 1 -21.79 -20.85 20.06
C ASN A 1 -21.99 -20.41 18.61
N GLN A 2 -23.20 -19.99 18.25
CA GLN A 2 -23.54 -19.47 16.91
C GLN A 2 -23.68 -17.93 16.91
N ASP A 3 -23.49 -17.28 18.06
CA ASP A 3 -23.67 -15.82 18.22
C ASP A 3 -22.46 -15.00 17.73
N THR A 4 -21.36 -15.66 17.33
CA THR A 4 -20.11 -15.04 16.84
C THR A 4 -19.61 -15.61 15.51
N GLN A 5 -20.30 -16.59 14.93
CA GLN A 5 -19.96 -17.19 13.64
C GLN A 5 -21.14 -17.11 12.69
N SER A 6 -20.98 -16.27 11.66
CA SER A 6 -21.81 -16.31 10.48
C SER A 6 -21.49 -17.60 9.69
N CYS A 7 -22.46 -18.49 9.54
CA CYS A 7 -22.41 -19.63 8.60
C CYS A 7 -22.58 -19.19 7.13
N MET A 8 -22.30 -17.92 6.82
CA MET A 8 -22.36 -17.37 5.47
C MET A 8 -20.95 -17.35 4.89
N ASP A 9 -20.73 -18.16 3.87
CA ASP A 9 -19.48 -18.17 3.13
C ASP A 9 -19.28 -16.85 2.36
N PRO A 10 -18.03 -16.36 2.21
CA PRO A 10 -17.74 -15.19 1.40
C PRO A 10 -17.84 -15.51 -0.10
N ASN A 11 -17.91 -14.47 -0.92
CA ASN A 11 -17.67 -14.59 -2.37
C ASN A 11 -16.18 -14.38 -2.69
N VAL A 12 -15.79 -14.65 -3.94
CA VAL A 12 -14.41 -14.53 -4.41
C VAL A 12 -14.30 -13.53 -5.57
N MET A 13 -13.15 -12.87 -5.67
CA MET A 13 -12.78 -12.00 -6.79
C MET A 13 -11.34 -12.32 -7.19
N GLU A 14 -11.14 -12.72 -8.44
CA GLU A 14 -9.82 -12.94 -9.01
C GLU A 14 -9.25 -11.62 -9.56
N ALA A 15 -7.96 -11.39 -9.34
CA ALA A 15 -7.26 -10.21 -9.83
C ALA A 15 -5.83 -10.59 -10.23
N LYS A 16 -5.30 -9.92 -11.25
CA LYS A 16 -3.87 -10.05 -11.63
C LYS A 16 -2.93 -9.36 -10.65
N ILE A 17 -3.39 -8.26 -10.06
CA ILE A 17 -2.67 -7.47 -9.07
C ILE A 17 -3.68 -6.94 -8.06
N VAL A 18 -3.32 -6.94 -6.78
CA VAL A 18 -4.12 -6.35 -5.69
C VAL A 18 -3.37 -5.15 -5.12
N VAL A 19 -4.04 -4.00 -5.03
CA VAL A 19 -3.51 -2.83 -4.31
C VAL A 19 -4.22 -2.72 -2.97
N SER A 20 -3.51 -3.06 -1.89
CA SER A 20 -3.98 -2.95 -0.52
C SER A 20 -3.73 -1.55 0.03
N SER A 21 -4.82 -0.87 0.36
CA SER A 21 -4.82 0.48 0.89
C SER A 21 -5.75 0.59 2.11
N CYS A 22 -5.71 -0.39 3.02
CA CYS A 22 -6.66 -0.54 4.13
C CYS A 22 -6.40 0.39 5.32
N GLY A 23 -5.50 1.37 5.19
CA GLY A 23 -5.10 2.26 6.29
C GLY A 23 -4.35 1.54 7.42
N HIS A 24 -4.22 2.20 8.56
CA HIS A 24 -3.51 1.66 9.74
C HIS A 24 -4.43 0.81 10.63
N ASP A 25 -3.90 0.27 11.74
CA ASP A 25 -4.60 -0.65 12.64
C ASP A 25 -5.99 -0.15 13.11
N GLY A 26 -6.93 -1.10 13.26
CA GLY A 26 -8.36 -0.91 13.50
C GLY A 26 -9.17 -2.17 13.12
N PRO A 27 -10.51 -2.17 13.26
CA PRO A 27 -11.33 -3.35 12.98
C PRO A 27 -11.27 -3.82 11.52
N PHE A 28 -11.13 -2.89 10.57
CA PHE A 28 -10.89 -3.15 9.15
C PHE A 28 -9.50 -2.69 8.69
N GLY A 29 -8.77 -2.07 9.61
CA GLY A 29 -7.50 -1.43 9.37
C GLY A 29 -6.39 -2.43 9.13
N ALA A 30 -5.54 -2.17 8.14
CA ALA A 30 -4.38 -2.99 7.81
C ALA A 30 -4.71 -4.47 7.52
N THR A 31 -5.91 -4.74 7.00
CA THR A 31 -6.41 -6.10 6.80
C THR A 31 -5.49 -6.91 5.88
N GLY A 32 -4.95 -6.29 4.84
CA GLY A 32 -4.07 -6.97 3.88
C GLY A 32 -2.80 -7.47 4.54
N VAL A 33 -2.04 -6.57 5.16
CA VAL A 33 -0.75 -6.92 5.80
C VAL A 33 -0.91 -7.84 7.00
N LYS A 34 -1.98 -7.67 7.79
CA LYS A 34 -2.32 -8.62 8.87
C LYS A 34 -2.64 -10.01 8.32
N ARG A 35 -3.35 -10.09 7.19
CA ARG A 35 -3.67 -11.37 6.56
C ARG A 35 -2.41 -12.06 6.08
N LEU A 36 -1.50 -11.35 5.38
CA LEU A 36 -0.20 -11.88 4.94
C LEU A 36 0.59 -12.51 6.10
N LYS A 37 0.65 -11.82 7.25
CA LYS A 37 1.28 -12.37 8.46
C LYS A 37 0.59 -13.63 8.96
N SER A 38 -0.75 -13.62 9.03
CA SER A 38 -1.52 -14.76 9.56
C SER A 38 -1.39 -16.05 8.74
N ILE A 39 -1.06 -15.93 7.44
CA ILE A 39 -0.84 -17.07 6.54
C ILE A 39 0.63 -17.39 6.33
N GLY A 40 1.54 -16.65 6.96
CA GLY A 40 2.98 -16.91 6.93
C GLY A 40 3.70 -16.45 5.66
N LEU A 41 3.13 -15.52 4.89
CA LEU A 41 3.83 -14.93 3.73
C LEU A 41 4.79 -13.80 4.14
N ILE A 42 4.58 -13.20 5.31
CA ILE A 42 5.53 -12.28 5.93
C ILE A 42 5.71 -12.63 7.40
N ASP A 43 6.92 -12.41 7.93
CA ASP A 43 7.24 -12.76 9.31
C ASP A 43 6.68 -11.76 10.33
N HIS A 44 6.66 -10.47 9.96
CA HIS A 44 6.46 -9.38 10.90
C HIS A 44 5.52 -8.30 10.35
N VAL A 45 4.69 -7.78 11.26
CA VAL A 45 3.91 -6.54 11.11
C VAL A 45 4.18 -5.79 12.40
N PRO A 46 5.25 -4.98 12.46
CA PRO A 46 5.70 -4.30 13.68
C PRO A 46 4.71 -3.24 14.18
N GLY A 47 3.81 -2.77 13.32
CA GLY A 47 2.78 -1.79 13.65
C GLY A 47 3.27 -0.34 13.52
N MET A 48 2.33 0.56 13.25
CA MET A 48 2.59 2.00 13.14
C MET A 48 3.15 2.59 14.44
N LYS A 49 4.18 3.43 14.33
CA LYS A 49 4.84 4.11 15.46
C LYS A 49 4.20 5.46 15.80
N ALA A 50 4.81 6.17 16.76
CA ALA A 50 4.43 7.52 17.17
C ALA A 50 4.46 8.53 16.01
N LEU A 51 3.90 9.71 16.24
CA LEU A 51 3.77 10.74 15.20
C LEU A 51 5.11 11.44 14.94
N ASP A 52 5.54 11.46 13.68
CA ASP A 52 6.63 12.27 13.15
C ASP A 52 6.37 12.57 11.67
N MET A 53 5.74 13.72 11.43
CA MET A 53 5.27 14.15 10.10
C MET A 53 6.40 14.19 9.06
N ASN A 54 7.54 14.81 9.40
CA ASN A 54 8.60 15.03 8.43
C ASN A 54 9.20 13.70 7.96
N THR A 55 9.42 12.76 8.90
CA THR A 55 10.00 11.47 8.57
C THR A 55 9.03 10.57 7.82
N VAL A 56 7.75 10.56 8.21
CA VAL A 56 6.80 9.58 7.67
C VAL A 56 6.33 9.92 6.25
N GLU A 57 6.17 11.19 5.88
CA GLU A 57 5.62 11.51 4.57
C GLU A 57 6.51 10.96 3.44
N ASP A 58 7.82 11.16 3.55
CA ASP A 58 8.80 10.59 2.62
C ASP A 58 8.87 9.06 2.74
N ALA A 59 8.85 8.53 3.97
CA ALA A 59 8.97 7.10 4.21
C ALA A 59 7.82 6.30 3.57
N ILE A 60 6.58 6.78 3.64
CA ILE A 60 5.42 6.08 3.07
C ILE A 60 5.52 6.02 1.55
N VAL A 61 5.89 7.11 0.89
CA VAL A 61 6.08 7.13 -0.56
C VAL A 61 7.22 6.18 -0.95
N ARG A 62 8.36 6.25 -0.27
CA ARG A 62 9.51 5.37 -0.55
C ARG A 62 9.18 3.88 -0.35
N LEU A 63 8.50 3.53 0.73
CA LEU A 63 8.21 2.14 1.11
C LEU A 63 7.00 1.53 0.41
N THR A 64 6.16 2.33 -0.25
CA THR A 64 5.09 1.83 -1.13
C THR A 64 5.70 0.94 -2.22
N ARG A 65 5.32 -0.34 -2.24
CA ARG A 65 5.91 -1.37 -3.10
C ARG A 65 4.97 -2.58 -3.25
N GLU A 66 5.31 -3.46 -4.18
CA GLU A 66 4.85 -4.84 -4.16
C GLU A 66 5.54 -5.59 -3.02
N VAL A 67 4.76 -6.09 -2.06
CA VAL A 67 5.27 -6.69 -0.82
C VAL A 67 5.47 -8.19 -0.97
N ASP A 68 4.51 -8.87 -1.57
CA ASP A 68 4.54 -10.31 -1.84
C ASP A 68 3.58 -10.63 -3.00
N LEU A 69 3.88 -11.67 -3.78
CA LEU A 69 3.04 -12.28 -4.85
C LEU A 69 1.89 -11.40 -5.36
N ASP A 70 2.21 -10.41 -6.21
CA ASP A 70 1.21 -9.57 -6.90
C ASP A 70 0.33 -8.70 -5.97
N MET A 71 0.80 -8.41 -4.75
CA MET A 71 0.13 -7.54 -3.78
C MET A 71 0.97 -6.29 -3.46
N ILE A 72 0.49 -5.15 -3.93
CA ILE A 72 1.06 -3.82 -3.65
C ILE A 72 0.44 -3.27 -2.38
N VAL A 73 1.26 -2.74 -1.47
CA VAL A 73 0.79 -2.06 -0.26
C VAL A 73 1.08 -0.57 -0.38
N THR A 74 0.06 0.25 -0.09
CA THR A 74 0.12 1.71 -0.25
C THR A 74 -0.57 2.44 0.90
N GLY A 75 -0.23 3.72 1.07
CA GLY A 75 -0.80 4.59 2.11
C GLY A 75 -0.38 4.19 3.51
N MET A 76 -1.22 4.46 4.51
CA MET A 76 -0.88 4.18 5.92
C MET A 76 -0.76 2.70 6.28
N GLU A 77 -1.22 1.78 5.42
CA GLU A 77 -0.98 0.35 5.63
C GLU A 77 0.51 0.01 5.49
N VAL A 78 1.28 0.81 4.75
CA VAL A 78 2.75 0.72 4.68
C VAL A 78 3.39 0.94 6.06
N ALA A 79 2.83 1.85 6.88
CA ALA A 79 3.36 2.11 8.22
C ALA A 79 3.24 0.88 9.14
N GLU A 80 2.22 0.06 8.94
CA GLU A 80 1.95 -1.13 9.75
C GLU A 80 2.94 -2.25 9.46
N ILE A 81 3.22 -2.49 8.18
CA ILE A 81 4.18 -3.53 7.76
C ILE A 81 5.64 -3.13 7.97
N ASP A 82 5.99 -1.85 7.80
CA ASP A 82 7.39 -1.39 7.90
C ASP A 82 7.73 -0.74 9.24
N GLY A 83 6.74 -0.50 10.10
CA GLY A 83 6.95 0.12 11.42
C GLY A 83 7.37 1.58 11.33
N ALA A 84 6.77 2.32 10.42
CA ALA A 84 7.02 3.75 10.21
C ALA A 84 6.24 4.60 11.24
N PRO A 85 6.66 5.85 11.49
CA PRO A 85 5.86 6.83 12.24
C PRO A 85 4.50 7.10 11.57
N ARG A 86 3.68 7.98 12.14
CA ARG A 86 2.43 8.47 11.53
C ARG A 86 2.48 9.96 11.22
N MET A 87 1.78 10.45 10.18
CA MET A 87 1.74 11.89 9.88
C MET A 87 0.62 12.64 10.61
N GLY A 88 -0.49 11.97 10.95
CA GLY A 88 -1.65 12.69 11.49
C GLY A 88 -2.40 13.45 10.38
N PRO A 89 -2.74 14.73 10.55
CA PRO A 89 -3.66 15.45 9.66
C PRO A 89 -3.00 16.07 8.42
N THR A 90 -2.06 15.36 7.78
CA THR A 90 -1.50 15.73 6.47
C THR A 90 -1.72 14.58 5.48
N PHE A 91 -1.85 14.90 4.19
CA PHE A 91 -2.34 13.95 3.18
C PHE A 91 -1.42 13.81 1.96
N GLY A 92 -0.33 14.58 1.89
CA GLY A 92 0.55 14.62 0.72
C GLY A 92 1.10 13.24 0.41
N ALA A 93 1.65 12.56 1.42
CA ALA A 93 2.15 11.21 1.28
C ALA A 93 1.11 10.21 0.80
N MET A 94 -0.17 10.34 1.19
CA MET A 94 -1.23 9.43 0.74
C MET A 94 -1.48 9.56 -0.77
N MET A 95 -1.52 10.80 -1.26
CA MET A 95 -1.73 11.08 -2.69
C MET A 95 -0.56 10.54 -3.52
N ILE A 96 0.68 10.84 -3.12
CA ILE A 96 1.88 10.43 -3.87
C ILE A 96 2.11 8.91 -3.76
N SER A 97 1.86 8.31 -2.59
CA SER A 97 1.90 6.86 -2.39
C SER A 97 0.90 6.15 -3.30
N GLY A 98 -0.35 6.63 -3.38
CA GLY A 98 -1.37 6.08 -4.29
C GLY A 98 -0.98 6.18 -5.77
N GLN A 99 -0.39 7.30 -6.18
CA GLN A 99 0.16 7.46 -7.53
C GLN A 99 1.28 6.44 -7.81
N LYS A 100 2.22 6.29 -6.87
CA LYS A 100 3.29 5.27 -6.98
C LYS A 100 2.72 3.86 -7.14
N ALA A 101 1.72 3.51 -6.32
CA ALA A 101 1.07 2.21 -6.36
C ALA A 101 0.38 1.95 -7.71
N ALA A 102 -0.25 2.97 -8.31
CA ALA A 102 -0.83 2.85 -9.65
C ALA A 102 0.25 2.54 -10.71
N HIS A 103 1.41 3.20 -10.64
CA HIS A 103 2.50 2.92 -11.57
C HIS A 103 3.17 1.56 -11.35
N LEU A 104 3.26 1.10 -10.09
CA LEU A 104 3.69 -0.26 -9.77
C LEU A 104 2.71 -1.29 -10.34
N ALA A 105 1.41 -1.04 -10.25
CA ALA A 105 0.40 -1.92 -10.83
C ALA A 105 0.49 -1.96 -12.36
N LEU A 106 0.66 -0.81 -13.03
CA LEU A 106 0.90 -0.75 -14.48
C LEU A 106 2.14 -1.53 -14.87
N LYS A 107 3.23 -1.39 -14.11
CA LYS A 107 4.47 -2.14 -14.31
C LYS A 107 4.24 -3.65 -14.19
N ALA A 108 3.58 -4.12 -13.13
CA ALA A 108 3.26 -5.53 -12.93
C ALA A 108 2.38 -6.10 -14.06
N LEU A 109 1.50 -5.26 -14.63
CA LEU A 109 0.66 -5.61 -15.78
C LEU A 109 1.39 -5.48 -17.13
N ALA A 110 2.70 -5.19 -17.15
CA ALA A 110 3.51 -4.93 -18.34
C ALA A 110 2.94 -3.81 -19.23
N GLN A 111 2.37 -2.78 -18.61
CA GLN A 111 1.83 -1.59 -19.27
C GLN A 111 2.80 -0.40 -19.16
N PRO A 112 2.72 0.57 -20.10
CA PRO A 112 3.48 1.81 -20.02
C PRO A 112 3.33 2.51 -18.67
N ASN A 113 4.45 2.82 -18.03
CA ASN A 113 4.48 3.35 -16.68
C ASN A 113 5.68 4.28 -16.47
N VAL A 114 5.62 5.15 -15.45
CA VAL A 114 6.69 6.13 -15.19
C VAL A 114 7.92 5.51 -14.52
N ILE A 115 7.76 4.35 -13.86
CA ILE A 115 8.86 3.67 -13.15
C ILE A 115 9.89 3.15 -14.15
N ASP A 116 9.44 2.64 -15.29
CA ASP A 116 10.30 2.15 -16.36
C ASP A 116 10.60 3.21 -17.43
N GLY A 117 10.15 4.46 -17.22
CA GLY A 117 10.31 5.55 -18.20
C GLY A 117 9.56 5.34 -19.52
N SER A 118 8.61 4.40 -19.56
CA SER A 118 7.89 3.99 -20.76
C SER A 118 6.54 4.69 -20.95
N TYR A 119 6.16 5.58 -20.04
CA TYR A 119 4.87 6.26 -20.07
C TYR A 119 4.73 7.18 -21.31
N VAL A 120 3.61 7.06 -22.03
CA VAL A 120 3.41 7.68 -23.35
C VAL A 120 2.39 8.83 -23.36
N GLY A 121 1.86 9.23 -22.20
CA GLY A 121 0.83 10.28 -22.10
C GLY A 121 1.39 11.66 -21.71
N GLU A 122 0.62 12.71 -21.99
CA GLU A 122 0.82 14.05 -21.42
C GLU A 122 0.35 14.04 -19.95
N LEU A 123 1.16 13.49 -19.04
CA LEU A 123 1.00 13.79 -17.61
C LEU A 123 1.46 15.23 -17.41
N SER A 124 0.68 16.02 -16.65
CA SER A 124 1.25 17.26 -16.14
C SER A 124 2.53 16.89 -15.36
N PRO A 125 3.64 17.64 -15.50
CA PRO A 125 4.89 17.33 -14.81
C PRO A 125 4.70 17.17 -13.28
N GLU A 126 3.71 17.88 -12.74
CA GLU A 126 3.28 17.85 -11.34
C GLU A 126 2.59 16.55 -10.91
N LEU A 127 2.25 15.64 -11.82
CA LEU A 127 1.68 14.32 -11.53
C LEU A 127 2.72 13.19 -11.69
N VAL A 128 3.95 13.51 -12.11
CA VAL A 128 5.10 12.59 -12.18
C VAL A 128 5.93 12.71 -10.90
N LEU A 129 5.28 12.78 -9.74
CA LEU A 129 5.95 13.04 -8.46
C LEU A 129 6.49 11.77 -7.76
N ALA A 130 6.05 10.60 -8.21
CA ALA A 130 6.39 9.33 -7.57
C ALA A 130 7.38 8.46 -8.37
N ALA A 131 8.07 9.04 -9.36
CA ALA A 131 9.16 8.36 -10.06
C ALA A 131 10.29 8.01 -9.05
N PRO A 132 10.98 6.88 -9.22
CA PRO A 132 11.83 6.33 -8.17
C PRO A 132 13.06 7.19 -7.95
N ASP A 133 13.17 7.79 -6.78
CA ASP A 133 14.47 8.01 -6.16
C ASP A 133 14.86 6.71 -5.44
N SER A 134 16.05 6.22 -5.78
CA SER A 134 16.76 5.05 -5.26
C SER A 134 16.68 4.84 -3.75
#